data_AF-A0A6G2B5D5-F1
#
_entry.id   AF-A0A6G2B5D5-F1
#
_cell.length_a   1.000
_cell.length_b   1.000
_cell.length_c   1.000
_cell.angle_alpha   90.00
_cell.angle_beta   90.00
_cell.angle_gamma   90.00
#
_symmetry.space_group_name_H-M   'P 1'
#
loop_
_entity.id
_entity.type
_entity.pdbx_description
1 polymer ?
#
loop_
_entity_poly.entity_id
_entity_poly.type
_entity_poly.pdbx_seq_one_letter_code
_entity_poly.pdbx_strand_id
1 'polypeptide(L)'
;SHDAINGSQLYAISDSVAKRLGGGSSVNVDDGTVKAPTYNLKNGNKNNVGDALTVLDQFTLQWDQNRDKYSAAHGSSTASVITDVADGAVSDSSKDAVNGSQLKATNDDVETNTTNIATNTGNIATNTANIATNTTNITNLTDTVGDLKDDALLWNGTAFNAAHGTETTSTITNVKAGTLSDDSTDAVNGSQLKATNDNVATNTTNIASNTANIATNTANINTLNTSIDTLEQDAILWNGTAYSAAHGTETASTITNVKAGTLSENSTDAVNGAQLNATNANVATNTTNIATNTASINTLNTSIDALEQDALLWDGTAFSAAHGANKDASKITNVLAGTVSSASTDAINGSQLHGLSSSIATYLGGGATVSDSGVFSGPTYNIDGNDYTNVGAALDAINTSLSDSLGDALLWDSTTGAFSAKHGSTASVITNVADGAVSDSSSDAVNGSQLYDVSNSVVDVLGGG
;
A
#
# COMPACT_ATOMS: atom_id res chain seq x y z
N SER A 1 -157.57 36.53 -142.53
CA SER A 1 -157.20 36.33 -143.94
C SER A 1 -157.47 34.87 -144.24
N HIS A 2 -158.39 34.59 -145.16
CA HIS A 2 -158.63 33.23 -145.68
C HIS A 2 -157.84 33.05 -146.98
N ASP A 3 -156.63 33.60 -147.02
CA ASP A 3 -155.78 33.50 -148.19
C ASP A 3 -155.18 32.11 -148.21
N ALA A 4 -155.46 31.35 -149.27
CA ALA A 4 -154.86 30.05 -149.48
C ALA A 4 -153.33 30.23 -149.61
N ILE A 5 -152.60 29.66 -148.65
CA ILE A 5 -151.14 29.57 -148.66
C ILE A 5 -150.76 28.32 -149.46
N ASN A 6 -149.81 28.44 -150.38
CA ASN A 6 -149.33 27.27 -151.15
C ASN A 6 -148.11 26.63 -150.46
N GLY A 7 -147.81 25.37 -150.83
CA GLY A 7 -146.75 24.58 -150.19
C GLY A 7 -145.35 25.19 -150.17
N SER A 8 -145.04 26.13 -151.08
CA SER A 8 -143.73 26.81 -151.09
C SER A 8 -143.53 27.75 -149.89
N GLN A 9 -144.61 28.38 -149.42
CA GLN A 9 -144.57 29.26 -148.25
C GLN A 9 -144.39 28.47 -146.96
N LEU A 10 -144.99 27.27 -146.86
CA LEU A 10 -144.81 26.38 -145.71
C LEU A 10 -143.39 25.80 -145.65
N TYR A 11 -142.82 25.40 -146.80
CA TYR A 11 -141.43 24.94 -146.86
C TYR A 11 -140.43 26.05 -146.46
N ALA A 12 -140.65 27.29 -146.91
CA ALA A 12 -139.81 28.42 -146.54
C ALA A 12 -139.82 28.70 -145.02
N ILE A 13 -140.97 28.51 -144.36
CA ILE A 13 -141.08 28.64 -142.90
C ILE A 13 -140.30 27.52 -142.21
N SER A 14 -140.49 26.26 -142.62
CA SER A 14 -139.76 25.13 -142.03
C SER A 14 -138.24 25.24 -142.25
N ASP A 15 -137.80 25.71 -143.41
CA ASP A 15 -136.35 25.85 -143.73
C ASP A 15 -135.71 26.96 -142.90
N SER A 16 -136.45 28.05 -142.66
CA SER A 16 -136.05 29.10 -141.73
C SER A 16 -135.84 28.57 -140.31
N VAL A 17 -136.75 27.73 -139.81
CA VAL A 17 -136.65 27.15 -138.45
C VAL A 17 -135.47 26.18 -138.35
N ALA A 18 -135.29 25.30 -139.34
CA ALA A 18 -134.18 24.36 -139.39
C ALA A 18 -132.81 25.07 -139.37
N LYS A 19 -132.63 26.10 -140.21
CA LYS A 19 -131.41 26.90 -140.25
C LYS A 19 -131.14 27.66 -138.96
N ARG A 20 -132.19 28.13 -138.27
CA ARG A 20 -132.06 28.84 -136.99
C ARG A 20 -131.75 27.92 -135.81
N LEU A 21 -132.20 26.67 -135.85
CA LEU A 21 -131.73 25.64 -134.92
C LEU A 21 -130.27 25.28 -135.22
N GLY A 22 -129.84 25.30 -136.48
CA GLY A 22 -128.47 24.91 -136.82
C GLY A 22 -128.23 23.44 -136.45
N GLY A 23 -126.99 23.06 -136.13
CA GLY A 23 -126.68 21.67 -135.73
C GLY A 23 -127.04 20.60 -136.78
N GLY A 24 -127.11 20.96 -138.06
CA GLY A 24 -127.50 20.04 -139.14
C GLY A 24 -129.01 19.78 -139.26
N SER A 25 -129.85 20.55 -138.55
CA SER A 25 -131.31 20.52 -138.73
C SER A 25 -131.70 20.92 -140.17
N SER A 26 -132.68 20.23 -140.77
CA SER A 26 -133.13 20.43 -142.16
C SER A 26 -134.64 20.22 -142.29
N VAL A 27 -135.27 20.70 -143.37
CA VAL A 27 -136.68 20.36 -143.68
C VAL A 27 -136.74 18.98 -144.32
N ASN A 28 -137.69 18.17 -143.87
CA ASN A 28 -138.06 16.94 -144.51
C ASN A 28 -138.89 17.25 -145.76
N VAL A 29 -138.39 16.81 -146.92
CA VAL A 29 -138.96 17.15 -148.24
C VAL A 29 -140.32 16.48 -148.48
N ASP A 30 -140.65 15.43 -147.74
CA ASP A 30 -141.87 14.64 -147.95
C ASP A 30 -143.09 15.20 -147.20
N ASP A 31 -142.89 15.78 -146.02
CA ASP A 31 -143.98 16.23 -145.13
C ASP A 31 -143.83 17.67 -144.59
N GLY A 32 -142.71 18.34 -144.92
CA GLY A 32 -142.44 19.70 -144.49
C GLY A 32 -142.01 19.86 -143.02
N THR A 33 -141.77 18.77 -142.28
CA THR A 33 -141.31 18.81 -140.87
C THR A 33 -139.83 19.16 -140.74
N VAL A 34 -139.38 19.65 -139.57
CA VAL A 34 -137.97 19.99 -139.32
C VAL A 34 -137.26 18.87 -138.57
N LYS A 35 -136.17 18.33 -139.14
CA LYS A 35 -135.31 17.31 -138.53
C LYS A 35 -134.53 17.88 -137.35
N ALA A 36 -134.42 17.13 -136.26
CA ALA A 36 -133.75 17.60 -135.05
C ALA A 36 -132.26 17.98 -135.27
N PRO A 37 -131.76 19.06 -134.64
CA PRO A 37 -130.34 19.41 -134.67
C PRO A 37 -129.49 18.40 -133.89
N THR A 38 -128.17 18.47 -134.02
CA THR A 38 -127.19 17.76 -133.18
C THR A 38 -126.09 18.75 -132.73
N TYR A 39 -125.97 18.96 -131.42
CA TYR A 39 -124.95 19.80 -130.78
C TYR A 39 -123.91 18.92 -130.09
N ASN A 40 -122.65 19.06 -130.48
CA ASN A 40 -121.54 18.29 -129.91
C ASN A 40 -120.95 19.06 -128.72
N LEU A 41 -121.24 18.61 -127.50
CA LEU A 41 -120.67 19.15 -126.26
C LEU A 41 -119.66 18.17 -125.67
N LYS A 42 -118.80 18.64 -124.77
CA LYS A 42 -117.79 17.77 -124.13
C LYS A 42 -118.40 16.57 -123.39
N ASN A 43 -119.65 16.67 -122.95
CA ASN A 43 -120.41 15.57 -122.35
C ASN A 43 -121.38 14.88 -123.34
N GLY A 44 -120.94 14.75 -124.60
CA GLY A 44 -121.66 14.04 -125.66
C GLY A 44 -122.65 14.90 -126.46
N ASN A 45 -123.25 14.28 -127.48
CA ASN A 45 -124.10 14.97 -128.45
C ASN A 45 -125.53 15.14 -127.91
N LYS A 46 -126.14 16.32 -128.10
CA LYS A 46 -127.53 16.63 -127.71
C LYS A 46 -128.34 17.01 -128.94
N ASN A 47 -129.57 16.50 -129.06
CA ASN A 47 -130.39 16.66 -130.26
C ASN A 47 -131.48 17.74 -130.15
N ASN A 48 -131.48 18.48 -129.05
CA ASN A 48 -132.30 19.67 -128.84
C ASN A 48 -131.50 20.72 -128.05
N VAL A 49 -131.97 21.98 -128.10
CA VAL A 49 -131.28 23.13 -127.50
C VAL A 49 -131.28 23.06 -125.96
N GLY A 50 -132.39 22.61 -125.35
CA GLY A 50 -132.54 22.58 -123.90
C GLY A 50 -131.51 21.66 -123.23
N ASP A 51 -131.32 20.46 -123.77
CA ASP A 51 -130.35 19.50 -123.25
C ASP A 51 -128.90 19.99 -123.43
N ALA A 52 -128.61 20.72 -124.52
CA ALA A 52 -127.30 21.29 -124.77
C ALA A 52 -126.95 22.39 -123.75
N LEU A 53 -127.90 23.29 -123.48
CA LEU A 53 -127.72 24.36 -122.50
C LEU A 53 -127.57 23.81 -121.07
N THR A 54 -128.30 22.76 -120.73
CA THR A 54 -128.20 22.10 -119.42
C THR A 54 -126.80 21.53 -119.16
N VAL A 55 -126.13 21.01 -120.20
CA VAL A 55 -124.74 20.54 -120.07
C VAL A 55 -123.77 21.69 -119.87
N LEU A 56 -123.93 22.81 -120.59
CA LEU A 56 -123.06 23.97 -120.36
C LEU A 56 -123.24 24.53 -118.94
N ASP A 57 -124.48 24.51 -118.44
CA ASP A 57 -124.79 24.95 -117.09
C ASP A 57 -124.16 24.06 -116.01
N GLN A 58 -124.13 22.74 -116.22
CA GLN A 58 -123.61 21.80 -115.21
C GLN A 58 -122.09 21.60 -115.27
N PHE A 59 -121.46 21.71 -116.44
CA PHE A 59 -120.08 21.24 -116.67
C PHE A 59 -119.07 22.38 -116.91
N THR A 60 -119.42 23.63 -116.59
CA THR A 60 -118.50 24.78 -116.67
C THR A 60 -118.30 25.43 -115.30
N LEU A 61 -117.12 26.02 -115.09
CA LEU A 61 -116.86 26.86 -113.92
C LEU A 61 -117.60 28.18 -114.11
N GLN A 62 -118.67 28.35 -113.34
CA GLN A 62 -119.57 29.48 -113.51
C GLN A 62 -119.42 30.52 -112.41
N TRP A 63 -119.66 31.77 -112.77
CA TRP A 63 -119.83 32.83 -111.79
C TRP A 63 -121.11 32.60 -111.00
N ASP A 64 -120.99 32.44 -109.70
CA ASP A 64 -122.14 32.39 -108.82
C ASP A 64 -122.44 33.80 -108.32
N GLN A 65 -123.46 34.42 -108.92
CA GLN A 65 -123.86 35.79 -108.62
C GLN A 65 -124.27 35.98 -107.15
N ASN A 66 -124.79 34.94 -106.49
CA ASN A 66 -125.21 35.02 -105.10
C ASN A 66 -124.02 35.00 -104.13
N ARG A 67 -122.88 34.43 -104.55
CA ARG A 67 -121.65 34.37 -103.75
C ARG A 67 -120.57 35.35 -104.23
N ASP A 68 -120.82 36.05 -105.33
CA ASP A 68 -119.92 36.99 -106.00
C ASP A 68 -118.53 36.38 -106.27
N LYS A 69 -118.51 35.10 -106.65
CA LYS A 69 -117.30 34.28 -106.86
C LYS A 69 -117.55 33.22 -107.92
N TYR A 70 -116.50 32.79 -108.60
CA TYR A 70 -116.55 31.56 -109.38
C TYR A 70 -116.81 30.35 -108.48
N SER A 71 -117.75 29.50 -108.89
CA SER A 71 -118.11 28.27 -108.21
C SER A 71 -117.34 27.08 -108.75
N ALA A 72 -116.59 26.40 -107.88
CA ALA A 72 -116.11 25.06 -108.19
C ALA A 72 -117.15 23.96 -107.88
N ALA A 73 -118.40 24.31 -107.56
CA ALA A 73 -119.46 23.31 -107.41
C ALA A 73 -119.75 22.65 -108.77
N HIS A 74 -119.97 21.34 -108.78
CA HIS A 74 -120.25 20.58 -109.99
C HIS A 74 -121.28 19.48 -109.67
N GLY A 75 -122.38 19.45 -110.43
CA GLY A 75 -123.51 18.56 -110.17
C GLY A 75 -124.13 18.78 -108.79
N SER A 76 -124.29 17.71 -108.01
CA SER A 76 -124.80 17.78 -106.63
C SER A 76 -123.73 18.09 -105.58
N SER A 77 -122.44 18.18 -105.97
CA SER A 77 -121.36 18.50 -105.02
C SER A 77 -121.26 19.99 -104.79
N THR A 78 -121.18 20.39 -103.52
CA THR A 78 -121.05 21.79 -103.11
C THR A 78 -119.64 22.36 -103.34
N ALA A 79 -118.63 21.50 -103.56
CA ALA A 79 -117.27 21.86 -103.94
C ALA A 79 -116.60 20.76 -104.76
N SER A 80 -115.73 21.14 -105.69
CA SER A 80 -114.92 20.24 -106.49
C SER A 80 -113.49 20.73 -106.55
N VAL A 81 -112.56 19.81 -106.84
CA VAL A 81 -111.16 20.14 -107.03
C VAL A 81 -110.98 20.85 -108.37
N ILE A 82 -110.26 21.97 -108.36
CA ILE A 82 -109.69 22.55 -109.58
C ILE A 82 -108.31 21.93 -109.75
N THR A 83 -108.15 21.08 -110.76
CA THR A 83 -106.88 20.45 -111.11
C THR A 83 -106.23 21.16 -112.29
N ASP A 84 -104.97 20.83 -112.59
CA ASP A 84 -104.16 21.45 -113.67
C ASP A 84 -103.89 22.95 -113.46
N VAL A 85 -103.85 23.37 -112.18
CA VAL A 85 -103.42 24.71 -111.77
C VAL A 85 -101.88 24.74 -111.76
N ALA A 86 -101.29 25.51 -112.68
CA ALA A 86 -99.86 25.77 -112.68
C ALA A 86 -99.42 26.49 -111.40
N ASP A 87 -98.14 26.39 -111.03
CA ASP A 87 -97.59 27.11 -109.87
C ASP A 87 -97.83 28.62 -110.04
N GLY A 88 -98.54 29.23 -109.08
CA GLY A 88 -98.77 30.67 -109.06
C GLY A 88 -97.55 31.41 -108.56
N ALA A 89 -97.31 32.66 -108.98
CA ALA A 89 -96.23 33.42 -108.37
C ALA A 89 -96.49 33.62 -106.86
N VAL A 90 -95.58 33.20 -105.97
CA VAL A 90 -95.70 33.44 -104.52
C VAL A 90 -95.02 34.76 -104.18
N SER A 91 -95.83 35.83 -104.11
CA SER A 91 -95.40 37.17 -103.70
C SER A 91 -96.57 37.94 -103.11
N ASP A 92 -96.27 38.97 -102.30
CA ASP A 92 -97.28 39.77 -101.60
C ASP A 92 -98.30 40.45 -102.53
N SER A 93 -97.97 40.66 -103.81
CA SER A 93 -98.84 41.28 -104.82
C SER A 93 -99.59 40.28 -105.71
N SER A 94 -99.22 39.00 -105.68
CA SER A 94 -99.78 38.01 -106.60
C SER A 94 -101.28 37.82 -106.38
N LYS A 95 -102.00 37.61 -107.48
CA LYS A 95 -103.41 37.20 -107.50
C LYS A 95 -103.58 35.81 -108.12
N ASP A 96 -102.47 35.12 -108.38
CA ASP A 96 -102.47 33.76 -108.91
C ASP A 96 -102.95 32.80 -107.81
N ALA A 97 -103.68 31.78 -108.23
CA ALA A 97 -103.98 30.66 -107.34
C ALA A 97 -102.70 29.85 -107.10
N VAL A 98 -102.44 29.48 -105.85
CA VAL A 98 -101.38 28.53 -105.51
C VAL A 98 -101.93 27.12 -105.51
N ASN A 99 -101.09 26.16 -105.90
CA ASN A 99 -101.47 24.76 -105.95
C ASN A 99 -100.88 23.97 -104.76
N GLY A 100 -101.14 22.65 -104.75
CA GLY A 100 -100.69 21.76 -103.69
C GLY A 100 -99.17 21.63 -103.57
N SER A 101 -98.39 21.73 -104.66
CA SER A 101 -96.92 21.61 -104.60
C SER A 101 -96.28 22.77 -103.84
N GLN A 102 -96.78 24.00 -104.03
CA GLN A 102 -96.24 25.19 -103.36
C GLN A 102 -96.54 25.20 -101.87
N LEU A 103 -97.76 24.81 -101.48
CA LEU A 103 -98.14 24.64 -100.08
C LEU A 103 -97.36 23.48 -99.42
N LYS A 104 -97.10 22.40 -100.17
CA LYS A 104 -96.31 21.27 -99.69
C LYS A 104 -94.87 21.67 -99.39
N ALA A 105 -94.20 22.42 -100.28
CA ALA A 105 -92.84 22.90 -100.03
C ALA A 105 -92.75 23.76 -98.75
N THR A 106 -93.72 24.67 -98.55
CA THR A 106 -93.80 25.46 -97.31
C THR A 106 -93.96 24.57 -96.07
N ASN A 107 -94.82 23.53 -96.16
CA ASN A 107 -95.03 22.59 -95.07
C ASN A 107 -93.77 21.74 -94.77
N ASP A 108 -93.01 21.34 -95.80
CA ASP A 108 -91.76 20.59 -95.64
C ASP A 108 -90.67 21.42 -94.91
N ASP A 109 -90.58 22.73 -95.21
CA ASP A 109 -89.69 23.65 -94.48
C ASP A 109 -90.13 23.83 -93.02
N VAL A 110 -91.44 23.91 -92.77
CA VAL A 110 -92.00 23.96 -91.41
C VAL A 110 -91.70 22.67 -90.63
N GLU A 111 -91.81 21.51 -91.27
CA GLU A 111 -91.46 20.21 -90.68
C GLU A 111 -89.96 20.12 -90.37
N THR A 112 -89.12 20.63 -91.27
CA THR A 112 -87.67 20.73 -91.07
C THR A 112 -87.33 21.65 -89.89
N ASN A 113 -87.96 22.83 -89.82
CA ASN A 113 -87.78 23.76 -88.70
C ASN A 113 -88.25 23.15 -87.38
N THR A 114 -89.38 22.43 -87.40
CA THR A 114 -89.90 21.71 -86.22
C THR A 114 -88.87 20.68 -85.72
N THR A 115 -88.27 19.93 -86.65
CA THR A 115 -87.22 18.96 -86.34
C THR A 115 -85.96 19.63 -85.76
N ASN A 116 -85.47 20.70 -86.39
CA ASN A 116 -84.31 21.46 -85.91
C ASN A 116 -84.54 22.05 -84.51
N ILE A 117 -85.74 22.58 -84.24
CA ILE A 117 -86.13 23.08 -82.92
C ILE A 117 -86.10 21.94 -81.89
N ALA A 118 -86.62 20.77 -82.22
CA ALA A 118 -86.56 19.60 -81.33
C ALA A 118 -85.12 19.18 -81.03
N THR A 119 -84.25 19.14 -82.04
CA THR A 119 -82.81 18.86 -81.86
C THR A 119 -82.12 19.89 -80.98
N ASN A 120 -82.35 21.18 -81.23
CA ASN A 120 -81.78 22.26 -80.42
C ASN A 120 -82.27 22.18 -78.96
N THR A 121 -83.54 21.86 -78.76
CA THR A 121 -84.11 21.63 -77.42
C THR A 121 -83.40 20.48 -76.71
N GLY A 122 -83.13 19.37 -77.42
CA GLY A 122 -82.36 18.25 -76.90
C GLY A 122 -80.92 18.63 -76.53
N ASN A 123 -80.20 19.32 -77.41
CA ASN A 123 -78.84 19.80 -77.15
C ASN A 123 -78.77 20.74 -75.94
N ILE A 124 -79.75 21.65 -75.79
CA ILE A 124 -79.86 22.55 -74.63
C ILE A 124 -80.07 21.75 -73.36
N ALA A 125 -80.95 20.74 -73.37
CA ALA A 125 -81.18 19.87 -72.22
C ALA A 125 -79.90 19.12 -71.82
N THR A 126 -79.16 18.56 -72.79
CA THR A 126 -77.87 17.90 -72.55
C THR A 126 -76.83 18.87 -71.98
N ASN A 127 -76.69 20.07 -72.54
CA ASN A 127 -75.76 21.07 -72.02
C ASN A 127 -76.13 21.51 -70.60
N THR A 128 -77.43 21.65 -70.31
CA THR A 128 -77.93 21.97 -68.97
C THR A 128 -77.55 20.88 -67.97
N ALA A 129 -77.74 19.61 -68.34
CA ALA A 129 -77.34 18.47 -67.50
C ALA A 129 -75.83 18.42 -67.27
N ASN A 130 -75.02 18.60 -68.33
CA ASN A 130 -73.56 18.63 -68.23
C ASN A 130 -73.06 19.76 -67.31
N ILE A 131 -73.66 20.95 -67.41
CA ILE A 131 -73.34 22.10 -66.55
C ILE A 131 -73.68 21.77 -65.09
N ALA A 132 -74.84 21.15 -64.83
CA ALA A 132 -75.21 20.72 -63.48
C ALA A 132 -74.22 19.69 -62.92
N THR A 133 -73.82 18.69 -63.71
CA THR A 133 -72.78 17.72 -63.34
C THR A 133 -71.44 18.38 -63.05
N ASN A 134 -70.99 19.29 -63.91
CA ASN A 134 -69.74 20.04 -63.71
C ASN A 134 -69.79 20.89 -62.43
N THR A 135 -70.93 21.52 -62.15
CA THR A 135 -71.15 22.28 -60.91
C THR A 135 -70.98 21.39 -59.69
N THR A 136 -71.62 20.21 -59.67
CA THR A 136 -71.45 19.23 -58.58
C THR A 136 -70.01 18.77 -58.44
N ASN A 137 -69.33 18.46 -59.55
CA ASN A 137 -67.93 18.02 -59.52
C ASN A 137 -67.00 19.11 -58.94
N ILE A 138 -67.22 20.37 -59.30
CA ILE A 138 -66.46 21.51 -58.77
C ILE A 138 -66.71 21.69 -57.27
N THR A 139 -67.96 21.54 -56.81
CA THR A 139 -68.26 21.57 -55.37
C THR A 139 -67.53 20.45 -54.63
N ASN A 140 -67.61 19.21 -55.11
CA ASN A 140 -66.92 18.07 -54.48
C ASN A 140 -65.39 18.27 -54.41
N LEU A 141 -64.79 18.83 -55.48
CA LEU A 141 -63.37 19.17 -55.48
C LEU A 141 -63.04 20.28 -54.48
N THR A 142 -63.91 21.28 -54.35
CA THR A 142 -63.75 22.37 -53.38
C THR A 142 -63.78 21.83 -51.95
N ASP A 143 -64.73 20.94 -51.65
CA ASP A 143 -64.85 20.30 -50.34
C ASP A 143 -63.62 19.44 -50.05
N THR A 144 -63.19 18.60 -51.00
CA THR A 144 -61.98 17.77 -50.87
C THR A 144 -60.70 18.60 -50.61
N VAL A 145 -60.58 19.76 -51.27
CA VAL A 145 -59.45 20.68 -51.03
C VAL A 145 -59.57 21.35 -49.66
N GLY A 146 -60.79 21.61 -49.18
CA GLY A 146 -61.05 22.07 -47.82
C GLY A 146 -60.56 21.05 -46.79
N ASP A 147 -61.02 19.80 -46.92
CA ASP A 147 -60.65 18.69 -46.04
C ASP A 147 -59.11 18.49 -46.01
N LEU A 148 -58.46 18.55 -47.18
CA LEU A 148 -57.00 18.42 -47.26
C LEU A 148 -56.27 19.56 -46.52
N LYS A 149 -56.81 20.78 -46.50
CA LYS A 149 -56.21 21.90 -45.75
C LYS A 149 -56.32 21.69 -44.24
N ASP A 150 -57.38 21.04 -43.77
CA ASP A 150 -57.56 20.77 -42.36
C ASP A 150 -56.66 19.61 -41.88
N ASP A 151 -56.39 18.62 -42.74
CA ASP A 151 -55.62 17.41 -42.39
C ASP A 151 -54.10 17.49 -42.70
N ALA A 152 -53.65 18.45 -43.50
CA ALA A 152 -52.24 18.55 -43.93
C ALA A 152 -51.35 19.34 -42.95
N LEU A 153 -50.04 19.06 -42.97
CA LEU A 153 -49.05 19.95 -42.37
C LEU A 153 -48.95 21.24 -43.17
N LEU A 154 -49.48 22.33 -42.63
CA LEU A 154 -49.53 23.63 -43.31
C LEU A 154 -48.39 24.55 -42.90
N TRP A 155 -47.81 25.26 -43.86
CA TRP A 155 -46.85 26.33 -43.57
C TRP A 155 -47.55 27.52 -42.90
N ASN A 156 -47.11 27.89 -41.69
CA ASN A 156 -47.71 29.00 -40.92
C ASN A 156 -46.94 30.33 -41.04
N GLY A 157 -45.97 30.42 -41.94
CA GLY A 157 -45.10 31.58 -42.12
C GLY A 157 -43.66 31.34 -41.65
N THR A 158 -43.47 30.51 -40.62
CA THR A 158 -42.14 30.21 -40.04
C THR A 158 -41.79 28.73 -39.98
N ALA A 159 -42.80 27.85 -39.89
CA ALA A 159 -42.62 26.40 -39.85
C ALA A 159 -43.83 25.67 -40.44
N PHE A 160 -43.68 24.38 -40.71
CA PHE A 160 -44.83 23.50 -40.91
C PHE A 160 -45.53 23.30 -39.56
N ASN A 161 -46.84 23.55 -39.51
CA ASN A 161 -47.68 23.45 -38.34
C ASN A 161 -48.38 22.08 -38.33
N ALA A 162 -48.30 21.40 -37.19
CA ALA A 162 -48.94 20.12 -36.95
C ALA A 162 -50.23 20.25 -36.11
N ALA A 163 -50.81 21.44 -35.99
CA ALA A 163 -52.13 21.63 -35.40
C ALA A 163 -53.21 20.98 -36.28
N HIS A 164 -54.19 20.32 -35.66
CA HIS A 164 -55.32 19.68 -36.33
C HIS A 164 -56.61 19.94 -35.55
N GLY A 165 -57.67 20.38 -36.24
CA GLY A 165 -58.94 20.72 -35.61
C GLY A 165 -58.80 21.80 -34.52
N THR A 166 -59.21 21.49 -33.30
CA THR A 166 -59.08 22.39 -32.13
C THR A 166 -57.77 22.22 -31.37
N GLU A 167 -56.96 21.21 -31.73
CA GLU A 167 -55.70 20.94 -31.04
C GLU A 167 -54.62 21.89 -31.53
N THR A 168 -53.99 22.58 -30.58
CA THR A 168 -52.90 23.53 -30.90
C THR A 168 -51.61 22.83 -31.33
N THR A 169 -51.47 21.52 -31.04
CA THR A 169 -50.34 20.67 -31.44
C THR A 169 -50.80 19.22 -31.60
N SER A 170 -50.35 18.51 -32.64
CA SER A 170 -50.58 17.07 -32.81
C SER A 170 -49.25 16.31 -32.98
N THR A 171 -49.30 14.99 -32.78
CA THR A 171 -48.12 14.14 -32.98
C THR A 171 -47.89 13.87 -34.46
N ILE A 172 -46.62 13.91 -34.87
CA ILE A 172 -46.20 13.43 -36.20
C ILE A 172 -45.77 11.98 -36.03
N THR A 173 -46.59 11.05 -36.50
CA THR A 173 -46.30 9.60 -36.40
C THR A 173 -45.63 9.08 -37.68
N ASN A 174 -45.08 7.86 -37.62
CA ASN A 174 -44.33 7.25 -38.73
C ASN A 174 -43.12 8.05 -39.22
N VAL A 175 -42.53 8.88 -38.35
CA VAL A 175 -41.24 9.52 -38.60
C VAL A 175 -40.16 8.44 -38.60
N LYS A 176 -39.61 8.16 -39.78
CA LYS A 176 -38.44 7.31 -39.94
C LYS A 176 -37.30 7.88 -39.09
N ALA A 177 -36.50 7.01 -38.48
CA ALA A 177 -35.33 7.45 -37.71
C ALA A 177 -34.45 8.34 -38.61
N GLY A 178 -34.23 9.57 -38.18
CA GLY A 178 -33.43 10.55 -38.89
C GLY A 178 -31.97 10.13 -38.92
N THR A 179 -31.25 10.54 -39.96
CA THR A 179 -29.80 10.35 -39.99
C THR A 179 -29.16 11.17 -38.88
N LEU A 180 -28.26 10.59 -38.09
CA LEU A 180 -27.55 11.30 -37.03
C LEU A 180 -26.15 11.66 -37.54
N SER A 181 -25.99 12.90 -37.99
CA SER A 181 -24.73 13.50 -38.43
C SER A 181 -24.73 14.99 -38.09
N ASP A 182 -23.54 15.61 -38.05
CA ASP A 182 -23.38 17.01 -37.64
C ASP A 182 -24.22 17.99 -38.48
N ASP A 183 -24.42 17.70 -39.77
CA ASP A 183 -25.21 18.54 -40.69
C ASP A 183 -26.65 18.04 -40.91
N SER A 184 -27.13 17.10 -40.10
CA SER A 184 -28.45 16.51 -40.32
C SER A 184 -29.57 17.51 -40.01
N THR A 185 -30.51 17.63 -40.95
CA THR A 185 -31.77 18.36 -40.77
C THR A 185 -32.96 17.41 -40.62
N ASP A 186 -32.70 16.10 -40.47
CA ASP A 186 -33.75 15.12 -40.30
C ASP A 186 -34.40 15.24 -38.91
N ALA A 187 -35.72 15.08 -38.84
CA ALA A 187 -36.40 14.97 -37.56
C ALA A 187 -35.97 13.67 -36.85
N VAL A 188 -35.62 13.77 -35.57
CA VAL A 188 -35.36 12.59 -34.73
C VAL A 188 -36.68 12.06 -34.18
N ASN A 189 -36.82 10.74 -34.18
CA ASN A 189 -38.00 10.09 -33.60
C ASN A 189 -37.76 9.66 -32.14
N GLY A 190 -38.83 9.19 -31.49
CA GLY A 190 -38.79 8.80 -30.08
C GLY A 190 -37.80 7.68 -29.76
N SER A 191 -37.52 6.74 -30.68
CA SER A 191 -36.59 5.64 -30.40
C SER A 191 -35.14 6.11 -30.38
N GLN A 192 -34.76 7.07 -31.23
CA GLN A 192 -33.42 7.67 -31.22
C GLN A 192 -33.16 8.47 -29.94
N LEU A 193 -34.15 9.28 -29.52
CA LEU A 193 -34.06 10.03 -28.27
C LEU A 193 -34.03 9.08 -27.06
N LYS A 194 -34.82 8.00 -27.08
CA LYS A 194 -34.82 6.98 -26.03
C LYS A 194 -33.45 6.30 -25.91
N ALA A 195 -32.84 5.87 -27.00
CA ALA A 195 -31.52 5.24 -26.98
C ALA A 195 -30.46 6.18 -26.38
N THR A 196 -30.50 7.46 -26.73
CA THR A 196 -29.64 8.49 -26.13
C THR A 196 -29.88 8.61 -24.62
N ASN A 197 -31.15 8.66 -24.20
CA ASN A 197 -31.51 8.74 -22.79
C ASN A 197 -31.09 7.49 -21.99
N ASP A 198 -31.19 6.30 -22.57
CA ASP A 198 -30.73 5.05 -21.94
C ASP A 198 -29.21 5.04 -21.74
N ASN A 199 -28.45 5.55 -22.72
CA ASN A 199 -26.99 5.74 -22.58
C ASN A 199 -26.65 6.78 -21.50
N VAL A 200 -27.39 7.89 -21.42
CA VAL A 200 -27.22 8.90 -20.37
C VAL A 200 -27.53 8.33 -18.99
N ALA A 201 -28.59 7.53 -18.86
CA ALA A 201 -28.92 6.83 -17.62
C ALA A 201 -27.80 5.86 -17.21
N THR A 202 -27.27 5.09 -18.17
CA THR A 202 -26.13 4.19 -17.94
C THR A 202 -24.89 4.94 -17.47
N ASN A 203 -24.56 6.07 -18.11
CA ASN A 203 -23.47 6.94 -17.69
C ASN A 203 -23.68 7.47 -16.26
N THR A 204 -24.91 7.83 -15.92
CA THR A 204 -25.27 8.29 -14.57
C THR A 204 -25.00 7.20 -13.53
N THR A 205 -25.40 5.96 -13.80
CA THR A 205 -25.10 4.80 -12.93
C THR A 205 -23.59 4.55 -12.82
N ASN A 206 -22.85 4.56 -13.93
CA ASN A 206 -21.41 4.37 -13.93
C ASN A 206 -20.68 5.44 -13.10
N ILE A 207 -21.11 6.70 -13.20
CA ILE A 207 -20.57 7.82 -12.40
C ILE A 207 -20.83 7.58 -10.91
N ALA A 208 -22.03 7.13 -10.53
CA ALA A 208 -22.34 6.81 -9.14
C ALA A 208 -21.46 5.67 -8.61
N SER A 209 -21.26 4.60 -9.39
CA SER A 209 -20.34 3.51 -9.03
C SER A 209 -18.89 3.98 -8.90
N ASN A 210 -18.41 4.81 -9.82
CA ASN A 210 -17.05 5.38 -9.72
C ASN A 210 -16.90 6.25 -8.48
N THR A 211 -17.91 7.03 -8.12
CA THR A 211 -17.94 7.84 -6.89
C THR A 211 -17.82 6.96 -5.64
N ALA A 212 -18.56 5.85 -5.59
CA ALA A 212 -18.48 4.89 -4.48
C ALA A 212 -17.11 4.19 -4.40
N ASN A 213 -16.52 3.82 -5.55
CA ASN A 213 -15.18 3.25 -5.61
C ASN A 213 -14.12 4.24 -5.12
N ILE A 214 -14.23 5.52 -5.50
CA ILE A 214 -13.32 6.58 -5.03
C ILE A 214 -13.44 6.76 -3.51
N ALA A 215 -14.66 6.77 -2.96
CA ALA A 215 -14.87 6.86 -1.51
C ALA A 215 -14.24 5.65 -0.78
N THR A 216 -14.40 4.44 -1.33
CA THR A 216 -13.77 3.23 -0.80
C THR A 216 -12.25 3.30 -0.85
N ASN A 217 -11.68 3.72 -1.97
CA ASN A 217 -10.23 3.90 -2.11
C ASN A 217 -9.70 4.94 -1.12
N THR A 218 -10.43 6.03 -0.91
CA THR A 218 -10.08 7.06 0.09
C THR A 218 -10.04 6.47 1.50
N ALA A 219 -11.04 5.68 1.88
CA ALA A 219 -11.06 4.99 3.18
C ALA A 219 -9.93 3.97 3.35
N ASN A 220 -9.61 3.22 2.29
CA ASN A 220 -8.50 2.27 2.29
C ASN A 220 -7.15 2.97 2.45
N ILE A 221 -6.94 4.09 1.74
CA ILE A 221 -5.73 4.91 1.86
C ILE A 221 -5.57 5.46 3.29
N ASN A 222 -6.66 5.94 3.90
CA ASN A 222 -6.61 6.40 5.29
C ASN A 222 -6.23 5.28 6.25
N THR A 223 -6.78 4.07 6.07
CA THR A 223 -6.40 2.90 6.86
C THR A 223 -4.92 2.54 6.68
N LEU A 224 -4.41 2.60 5.45
CA LEU A 224 -2.99 2.36 5.16
C LEU A 224 -2.09 3.41 5.81
N ASN A 225 -2.45 4.69 5.76
CA ASN A 225 -1.70 5.75 6.43
C ASN A 225 -1.63 5.53 7.94
N THR A 226 -2.76 5.26 8.60
CA THR A 226 -2.78 4.93 10.04
C THR A 226 -1.89 3.71 10.36
N SER A 227 -1.88 2.71 9.48
CA SER A 227 -1.03 1.52 9.64
C SER A 227 0.45 1.86 9.50
N ILE A 228 0.81 2.74 8.56
CA ILE A 228 2.17 3.25 8.38
C ILE A 228 2.60 4.06 9.60
N ASP A 229 1.76 4.99 10.08
CA ASP A 229 2.04 5.80 11.28
C ASP A 229 2.27 4.92 12.51
N THR A 230 1.52 3.81 12.61
CA THR A 230 1.72 2.82 13.70
C THR A 230 3.04 2.08 13.53
N LEU A 231 3.36 1.63 12.31
CA LEU A 231 4.62 0.94 12.03
C LEU A 231 5.83 1.85 12.26
N GLU A 232 5.74 3.14 11.92
CA GLU A 232 6.78 4.13 12.18
C GLU A 232 7.02 4.35 13.67
N GLN A 233 6.00 4.16 14.51
CA GLN A 233 6.17 4.23 15.97
C GLN A 233 6.72 2.93 16.56
N ASP A 234 6.30 1.77 16.05
CA ASP A 234 6.61 0.45 16.64
C ASP A 234 7.92 -0.17 16.13
N ALA A 235 8.44 0.27 14.97
CA ALA A 235 9.64 -0.29 14.36
C ALA A 235 10.95 0.29 14.91
N ILE A 236 12.03 -0.50 14.83
CA ILE A 236 13.39 0.03 14.96
C ILE A 236 13.74 0.80 13.69
N LEU A 237 13.84 2.12 13.79
CA LEU A 237 14.00 3.00 12.63
C LEU A 237 15.39 3.63 12.56
N TRP A 238 15.88 3.84 11.34
CA TRP A 238 17.10 4.60 11.10
C TRP A 238 16.84 6.10 11.28
N ASN A 239 17.57 6.74 12.20
CA ASN A 239 17.41 8.17 12.50
C ASN A 239 18.40 9.09 11.74
N GLY A 240 19.08 8.58 10.72
CA GLY A 240 20.13 9.29 9.99
C GLY A 240 21.55 8.89 10.38
N THR A 241 21.76 8.42 11.62
CA THR A 241 23.08 8.02 12.14
C THR A 241 23.13 6.61 12.74
N ALA A 242 22.01 6.14 13.29
CA ALA A 242 21.89 4.83 13.91
C ALA A 242 20.44 4.32 13.81
N TYR A 243 20.27 3.02 14.02
CA TYR A 243 18.96 2.46 14.31
C TYR A 243 18.56 2.81 15.75
N SER A 244 17.39 3.42 15.91
CA SER A 244 16.82 3.84 17.19
C SER A 244 15.78 2.83 17.64
N ALA A 245 15.88 2.42 18.91
CA ALA A 245 14.84 1.65 19.60
C ALA A 245 13.96 2.55 20.47
N ALA A 246 13.87 3.85 20.18
CA ALA A 246 12.92 4.74 20.83
C ALA A 246 11.48 4.37 20.46
N HIS A 247 10.56 4.46 21.43
CA HIS A 247 9.13 4.17 21.24
C HIS A 247 8.29 5.21 21.99
N GLY A 248 7.35 5.85 21.30
CA GLY A 248 6.51 6.90 21.89
C GLY A 248 7.33 8.04 22.50
N THR A 249 7.21 8.24 23.82
CA THR A 249 7.96 9.28 24.56
C THR A 249 9.27 8.78 25.16
N GLU A 250 9.58 7.48 25.03
CA GLU A 250 10.80 6.89 25.58
C GLU A 250 11.99 7.17 24.66
N THR A 251 13.08 7.64 25.27
CA THR A 251 14.32 7.94 24.52
C THR A 251 15.06 6.68 24.05
N ALA A 252 14.81 5.53 24.68
CA ALA A 252 15.26 4.21 24.27
C ALA A 252 14.39 3.11 24.90
N SER A 253 14.13 2.02 24.17
CA SER A 253 13.38 0.85 24.66
C SER A 253 14.22 -0.43 24.59
N THR A 254 13.78 -1.43 25.35
CA THR A 254 14.45 -2.73 25.42
C THR A 254 14.27 -3.52 24.12
N ILE A 255 15.38 -4.00 23.55
CA ILE A 255 15.35 -4.98 22.46
C ILE A 255 15.46 -6.38 23.07
N THR A 256 14.37 -7.14 23.06
CA THR A 256 14.31 -8.53 23.56
C THR A 256 14.34 -9.54 22.40
N ASN A 257 14.40 -10.83 22.72
CA ASN A 257 14.54 -11.93 21.75
C ASN A 257 15.77 -11.79 20.83
N VAL A 258 16.79 -11.07 21.29
CA VAL A 258 18.10 -11.00 20.63
C VAL A 258 18.77 -12.36 20.80
N LYS A 259 18.89 -13.09 19.69
CA LYS A 259 19.65 -14.34 19.63
C LYS A 259 21.09 -14.06 20.09
N ALA A 260 21.69 -15.00 20.82
CA ALA A 260 23.08 -14.86 21.24
C ALA A 260 23.98 -14.62 20.02
N GLY A 261 24.67 -13.48 20.01
CA GLY A 261 25.57 -13.10 18.93
C GLY A 261 26.78 -14.02 18.86
N THR A 262 27.32 -14.20 17.66
CA THR A 262 28.58 -14.95 17.51
C THR A 262 29.69 -14.19 18.22
N LEU A 263 30.48 -14.87 19.05
CA LEU A 263 31.62 -14.26 19.74
C LEU A 263 32.90 -14.53 18.94
N SER A 264 33.35 -13.54 18.19
CA SER A 264 34.62 -13.54 17.45
C SER A 264 35.17 -12.11 17.34
N GLU A 265 36.45 -11.97 16.99
CA GLU A 265 37.13 -10.67 16.93
C GLU A 265 36.44 -9.66 16.01
N ASN A 266 35.85 -10.12 14.90
CA ASN A 266 35.22 -9.28 13.89
C ASN A 266 33.68 -9.38 13.89
N SER A 267 33.08 -9.91 14.95
CA SER A 267 31.62 -10.04 15.00
C SER A 267 30.94 -8.68 15.07
N THR A 268 29.89 -8.51 14.27
CA THR A 268 28.99 -7.34 14.31
C THR A 268 27.63 -7.70 14.90
N ASP A 269 27.48 -8.90 15.45
CA ASP A 269 26.25 -9.36 16.06
C ASP A 269 26.03 -8.63 17.40
N ALA A 270 24.78 -8.25 17.67
CA ALA A 270 24.41 -7.76 19.00
C ALA A 270 24.57 -8.89 20.03
N VAL A 271 25.20 -8.59 21.17
CA VAL A 271 25.26 -9.52 22.30
C VAL A 271 24.03 -9.35 23.18
N ASN A 272 23.50 -10.46 23.70
CA ASN A 272 22.37 -10.41 24.61
C ASN A 272 22.83 -10.46 26.09
N GLY A 273 21.89 -10.25 27.01
CA GLY A 273 22.16 -10.22 28.44
C GLY A 273 22.78 -11.50 28.99
N ALA A 274 22.48 -12.68 28.43
CA ALA A 274 23.04 -13.94 28.88
C ALA A 274 24.56 -14.05 28.62
N GLN A 275 25.01 -13.54 27.46
CA GLN A 275 26.44 -13.53 27.11
C GLN A 275 27.24 -12.58 28.01
N LEU A 276 26.70 -11.39 28.28
CA LEU A 276 27.33 -10.44 29.20
C LEU A 276 27.32 -10.98 30.64
N ASN A 277 26.25 -11.64 31.06
CA ASN A 277 26.17 -12.26 32.39
C ASN A 277 27.21 -13.38 32.58
N ALA A 278 27.42 -14.24 31.57
CA ALA A 278 28.46 -15.27 31.62
C ALA A 278 29.87 -14.66 31.76
N THR A 279 30.14 -13.56 31.03
CA THR A 279 31.39 -12.80 31.17
C THR A 279 31.55 -12.23 32.58
N ASN A 280 30.49 -11.61 33.11
CA ASN A 280 30.50 -11.04 34.46
C ASN A 280 30.71 -12.11 35.55
N ALA A 281 30.16 -13.32 35.38
CA ALA A 281 30.39 -14.43 36.30
C ALA A 281 31.87 -14.85 36.31
N ASN A 282 32.52 -14.96 35.16
CA ASN A 282 33.95 -15.27 35.07
C ASN A 282 34.81 -14.17 35.73
N VAL A 283 34.45 -12.89 35.55
CA VAL A 283 35.13 -11.76 36.22
C VAL A 283 34.97 -11.84 37.74
N ALA A 284 33.78 -12.20 38.23
CA ALA A 284 33.55 -12.41 39.66
C ALA A 284 34.41 -13.56 40.22
N THR A 285 34.51 -14.68 39.50
CA THR A 285 35.42 -15.79 39.86
C THR A 285 36.87 -15.35 39.94
N ASN A 286 37.35 -14.60 38.94
CA ASN A 286 38.71 -14.06 38.96
C ASN A 286 38.94 -13.15 40.17
N THR A 287 37.95 -12.32 40.52
CA THR A 287 38.01 -11.45 41.70
C THR A 287 38.18 -12.26 42.99
N THR A 288 37.40 -13.34 43.16
CA THR A 288 37.53 -14.26 44.31
C THR A 288 38.88 -14.96 44.36
N ASN A 289 39.39 -15.42 43.21
CA ASN A 289 40.70 -16.07 43.13
C ASN A 289 41.83 -15.11 43.54
N ILE A 290 41.77 -13.86 43.09
CA ILE A 290 42.76 -12.82 43.46
C ILE A 290 42.71 -12.55 44.98
N ALA A 291 41.52 -12.42 45.55
CA ALA A 291 41.36 -12.23 47.00
C ALA A 291 41.94 -13.40 47.79
N THR A 292 41.71 -14.63 47.33
CA THR A 292 42.25 -15.86 47.94
C THR A 292 43.78 -15.88 47.87
N ASN A 293 44.35 -15.62 46.69
CA ASN A 293 45.80 -15.55 46.52
C ASN A 293 46.42 -14.48 47.43
N THR A 294 45.77 -13.32 47.57
CA THR A 294 46.21 -12.25 48.48
C THR A 294 46.23 -12.72 49.93
N ALA A 295 45.18 -13.41 50.38
CA ALA A 295 45.13 -13.96 51.74
C ALA A 295 46.20 -15.05 51.98
N SER A 296 46.42 -15.92 51.00
CA SER A 296 47.48 -16.94 51.05
C SER A 296 48.87 -16.31 51.13
N ILE A 297 49.15 -15.28 50.33
CA ILE A 297 50.42 -14.54 50.37
C ILE A 297 50.62 -13.89 51.74
N ASN A 298 49.59 -13.25 52.30
CA ASN A 298 49.70 -12.66 53.64
C ASN A 298 49.97 -13.72 54.72
N THR A 299 49.33 -14.89 54.62
CA THR A 299 49.57 -16.01 55.54
C THR A 299 51.00 -16.54 55.44
N LEU A 300 51.53 -16.66 54.21
CA LEU A 300 52.91 -17.03 53.98
C LEU A 300 53.88 -16.00 54.57
N ASN A 301 53.65 -14.71 54.37
CA ASN A 301 54.48 -13.65 54.94
C ASN A 301 54.50 -13.73 56.48
N THR A 302 53.34 -13.85 57.13
CA THR A 302 53.28 -14.03 58.60
C THR A 302 54.04 -15.28 59.05
N SER A 303 53.99 -16.37 58.29
CA SER A 303 54.73 -17.60 58.61
C SER A 303 56.25 -17.43 58.43
N ILE A 304 56.67 -16.68 57.42
CA ILE A 304 58.08 -16.32 57.20
C ILE A 304 58.56 -15.42 58.35
N ASP A 305 57.81 -14.38 58.70
CA ASP A 305 58.14 -13.49 59.82
C ASP A 305 58.25 -14.25 61.16
N ALA A 306 57.43 -15.29 61.35
CA ALA A 306 57.53 -16.18 62.51
C ALA A 306 58.81 -17.05 62.45
N LEU A 307 59.11 -17.65 61.29
CA LEU A 307 60.34 -18.42 61.10
C LEU A 307 61.60 -17.57 61.30
N GLU A 308 61.60 -16.31 60.86
CA GLU A 308 62.72 -15.38 61.09
C GLU A 308 62.95 -15.08 62.59
N GLN A 309 61.94 -15.24 63.44
CA GLN A 309 62.07 -15.04 64.88
C GLN A 309 62.51 -16.30 65.64
N ASP A 310 62.14 -17.49 65.16
CA ASP A 310 62.32 -18.75 65.88
C ASP A 310 63.48 -19.61 65.36
N ALA A 311 64.00 -19.35 64.15
CA ALA A 311 65.08 -20.13 63.55
C ALA A 311 66.49 -19.70 64.00
N LEU A 312 67.46 -20.62 63.97
CA LEU A 312 68.88 -20.27 64.00
C LEU A 312 69.28 -19.69 62.64
N LEU A 313 69.46 -18.37 62.58
CA LEU A 313 69.75 -17.64 61.35
C LEU A 313 71.26 -17.42 61.17
N TRP A 314 71.74 -17.46 59.93
CA TRP A 314 73.10 -17.07 59.59
C TRP A 314 73.28 -15.56 59.71
N ASP A 315 74.20 -15.11 60.57
CA ASP A 315 74.47 -13.69 60.84
C ASP A 315 75.61 -13.09 59.99
N GLY A 316 76.08 -13.85 59.00
CA GLY A 316 77.21 -13.49 58.14
C GLY A 316 78.47 -14.29 58.45
N THR A 317 78.71 -14.64 59.73
CA THR A 317 79.91 -15.38 60.15
C THR A 317 79.62 -16.63 60.96
N ALA A 318 78.46 -16.70 61.63
CA ALA A 318 78.02 -17.85 62.40
C ALA A 318 76.48 -17.98 62.35
N PHE A 319 75.96 -19.09 62.87
CA PHE A 319 74.55 -19.18 63.21
C PHE A 319 74.30 -18.46 64.54
N SER A 320 73.33 -17.55 64.56
CA SER A 320 72.92 -16.81 65.75
C SER A 320 71.76 -17.50 66.45
N ALA A 321 71.86 -17.63 67.77
CA ALA A 321 70.79 -18.08 68.66
C ALA A 321 70.00 -16.90 69.27
N ALA A 322 69.97 -15.77 68.59
CA ALA A 322 69.11 -14.65 68.94
C ALA A 322 67.65 -15.00 68.63
N HIS A 323 66.74 -14.76 69.57
CA HIS A 323 65.33 -15.17 69.46
C HIS A 323 64.38 -13.97 69.59
N GLY A 324 63.28 -14.01 68.84
CA GLY A 324 62.21 -13.00 68.87
C GLY A 324 62.60 -11.67 68.23
N ALA A 325 61.62 -10.75 68.14
CA ALA A 325 61.78 -9.45 67.48
C ALA A 325 62.95 -8.59 68.00
N ASN A 326 63.28 -8.72 69.29
CA ASN A 326 64.37 -7.96 69.93
C ASN A 326 65.75 -8.59 69.71
N LYS A 327 65.82 -9.79 69.12
CA LYS A 327 67.07 -10.54 68.88
C LYS A 327 67.85 -10.79 70.17
N ASP A 328 67.14 -11.18 71.23
CA ASP A 328 67.75 -11.46 72.54
C ASP A 328 68.53 -12.77 72.48
N ALA A 329 69.75 -12.78 73.03
CA ALA A 329 70.61 -13.96 73.06
C ALA A 329 69.94 -15.09 73.87
N SER A 330 69.75 -16.25 73.24
CA SER A 330 69.09 -17.41 73.86
C SER A 330 70.03 -18.59 74.05
N LYS A 331 69.70 -19.46 75.01
CA LYS A 331 70.42 -20.70 75.24
C LYS A 331 70.14 -21.69 74.11
N ILE A 332 71.16 -22.41 73.66
CA ILE A 332 70.99 -23.65 72.92
C ILE A 332 70.99 -24.79 73.95
N THR A 333 69.82 -25.37 74.19
CA THR A 333 69.66 -26.52 75.11
C THR A 333 69.51 -27.83 74.32
N ASN A 334 69.45 -28.97 75.01
CA ASN A 334 69.42 -30.31 74.41
C ASN A 334 70.62 -30.60 73.47
N VAL A 335 71.75 -29.95 73.73
CA VAL A 335 73.01 -30.23 73.06
C VAL A 335 73.56 -31.53 73.63
N LEU A 336 73.62 -32.57 72.79
CA LEU A 336 74.26 -33.84 73.14
C LEU A 336 75.74 -33.58 73.46
N ALA A 337 76.33 -34.35 74.39
CA ALA A 337 77.74 -34.20 74.73
C ALA A 337 78.61 -34.40 73.48
N GLY A 338 79.35 -33.36 73.10
CA GLY A 338 80.19 -33.37 71.91
C GLY A 338 81.44 -34.23 72.09
N THR A 339 82.02 -34.69 70.99
CA THR A 339 83.30 -35.40 71.05
C THR A 339 84.40 -34.45 71.52
N VAL A 340 85.19 -34.84 72.53
CA VAL A 340 86.34 -34.04 72.99
C VAL A 340 87.61 -34.59 72.35
N SER A 341 88.05 -33.95 71.25
CA SER A 341 89.30 -34.25 70.56
C SER A 341 89.89 -32.99 69.92
N SER A 342 91.15 -33.02 69.49
CA SER A 342 91.84 -31.86 68.90
C SER A 342 91.26 -31.40 67.54
N ALA A 343 90.46 -32.24 66.89
CA ALA A 343 89.85 -31.94 65.59
C ALA A 343 88.31 -31.81 65.67
N SER A 344 87.74 -31.87 66.87
CA SER A 344 86.28 -31.85 67.03
C SER A 344 85.67 -30.52 66.59
N THR A 345 84.56 -30.60 65.87
CA THR A 345 83.69 -29.46 65.52
C THR A 345 82.37 -29.51 66.28
N ASP A 346 82.22 -30.45 67.22
CA ASP A 346 81.01 -30.58 68.01
C ASP A 346 80.95 -29.48 69.06
N ALA A 347 79.76 -28.90 69.27
CA ALA A 347 79.52 -28.08 70.44
C ALA A 347 79.63 -28.94 71.71
N ILE A 348 80.32 -28.44 72.73
CA ILE A 348 80.30 -29.06 74.06
C ILE A 348 79.12 -28.52 74.87
N ASN A 349 78.60 -29.31 75.78
CA ASN A 349 77.54 -28.88 76.69
C ASN A 349 78.07 -28.62 78.11
N GLY A 350 77.19 -28.11 78.98
CA GLY A 350 77.56 -27.74 80.34
C GLY A 350 78.04 -28.91 81.20
N SER A 351 77.57 -30.14 80.98
CA SER A 351 78.01 -31.29 81.80
C SER A 351 79.45 -31.69 81.51
N GLN A 352 79.93 -31.52 80.28
CA GLN A 352 81.32 -31.78 79.91
C GLN A 352 82.27 -30.76 80.55
N LEU A 353 81.93 -29.47 80.51
CA LEU A 353 82.72 -28.42 81.16
C LEU A 353 82.72 -28.57 82.68
N HIS A 354 81.55 -28.87 83.27
CA HIS A 354 81.43 -29.12 84.71
C HIS A 354 82.24 -30.35 85.14
N GLY A 355 82.19 -31.44 84.36
CA GLY A 355 82.99 -32.65 84.61
C GLY A 355 84.49 -32.39 84.58
N LEU A 356 84.97 -31.57 83.63
CA LEU A 356 86.37 -31.14 83.59
C LEU A 356 86.73 -30.31 84.84
N SER A 357 85.92 -29.30 85.17
CA SER A 357 86.14 -28.45 86.35
C SER A 357 86.13 -29.25 87.66
N SER A 358 85.24 -30.24 87.79
CA SER A 358 85.17 -31.15 88.93
C SER A 358 86.43 -32.04 89.05
N SER A 359 86.95 -32.51 87.92
CA SER A 359 88.20 -33.28 87.89
C SER A 359 89.39 -32.44 88.36
N ILE A 360 89.48 -31.18 87.93
CA ILE A 360 90.54 -30.24 88.36
C ILE A 360 90.44 -29.97 89.86
N ALA A 361 89.23 -29.70 90.39
CA ALA A 361 89.02 -29.48 91.82
C ALA A 361 89.50 -30.69 92.64
N THR A 362 89.17 -31.90 92.19
CA THR A 362 89.58 -33.15 92.82
C THR A 362 91.10 -33.31 92.83
N TYR A 363 91.77 -33.04 91.70
CA TYR A 363 93.23 -33.17 91.61
C TYR A 363 93.99 -32.13 92.44
N LEU A 364 93.45 -30.93 92.60
CA LEU A 364 94.07 -29.92 93.47
C LEU A 364 93.85 -30.24 94.96
N GLY A 365 92.71 -30.82 95.35
CA GLY A 365 92.42 -31.07 96.76
C GLY A 365 92.31 -29.77 97.55
N GLY A 366 92.70 -29.76 98.84
CA GLY A 366 92.69 -28.53 99.65
C GLY A 366 91.32 -27.87 99.80
N GLY A 367 90.22 -28.60 99.62
CA GLY A 367 88.87 -28.03 99.63
C GLY A 367 88.44 -27.32 98.34
N ALA A 368 89.19 -27.45 97.23
CA ALA A 368 88.76 -26.98 95.93
C ALA A 368 87.44 -27.65 95.49
N THR A 369 86.53 -26.88 94.90
CA THR A 369 85.19 -27.36 94.50
C THR A 369 84.66 -26.63 93.26
N VAL A 370 83.59 -27.14 92.67
CA VAL A 370 82.81 -26.46 91.62
C VAL A 370 81.34 -26.41 92.05
N SER A 371 80.71 -25.24 91.96
CA SER A 371 79.29 -25.08 92.30
C SER A 371 78.37 -25.66 91.21
N ASP A 372 77.07 -25.77 91.52
CA ASP A 372 76.04 -26.14 90.52
C ASP A 372 75.91 -25.13 89.37
N SER A 373 76.34 -23.89 89.59
CA SER A 373 76.42 -22.85 88.55
C SER A 373 77.72 -22.90 87.74
N GLY A 374 78.59 -23.88 87.99
CA GLY A 374 79.87 -24.05 87.30
C GLY A 374 80.99 -23.13 87.78
N VAL A 375 80.79 -22.40 88.89
CA VAL A 375 81.81 -21.51 89.45
C VAL A 375 82.84 -22.36 90.20
N PHE A 376 84.10 -22.23 89.80
CA PHE A 376 85.23 -22.92 90.41
C PHE A 376 85.75 -22.17 91.64
N SER A 377 85.91 -22.88 92.76
CA SER A 377 86.58 -22.39 93.97
C SER A 377 87.91 -23.12 94.13
N GLY A 378 89.01 -22.35 94.20
CA GLY A 378 90.36 -22.89 94.31
C GLY A 378 90.64 -23.61 95.63
N PRO A 379 91.78 -24.34 95.70
CA PRO A 379 92.20 -25.02 96.92
C PRO A 379 92.68 -24.00 97.96
N THR A 380 92.66 -24.40 99.23
CA THR A 380 93.38 -23.78 100.32
C THR A 380 94.28 -24.85 100.96
N TYR A 381 95.59 -24.65 100.88
CA TYR A 381 96.58 -25.49 101.53
C TYR A 381 97.07 -24.79 102.79
N ASN A 382 96.89 -25.42 103.94
CA ASN A 382 97.41 -24.89 105.20
C ASN A 382 98.82 -25.44 105.45
N ILE A 383 99.82 -24.56 105.42
CA ILE A 383 101.22 -24.89 105.71
C ILE A 383 101.67 -24.04 106.90
N ASP A 384 101.97 -24.71 108.02
CA ASP A 384 102.41 -24.07 109.27
C ASP A 384 101.47 -22.93 109.74
N GLY A 385 100.16 -23.18 109.70
CA GLY A 385 99.14 -22.23 110.16
C GLY A 385 98.79 -21.11 109.17
N ASN A 386 99.43 -21.02 108.00
CA ASN A 386 99.12 -20.05 106.94
C ASN A 386 98.41 -20.71 105.75
N ASP A 387 97.43 -20.01 105.18
CA ASP A 387 96.62 -20.49 104.06
C ASP A 387 97.18 -20.04 102.71
N TYR A 388 97.42 -21.00 101.81
CA TYR A 388 97.92 -20.77 100.46
C TYR A 388 96.91 -21.26 99.42
N THR A 389 96.50 -20.39 98.51
CA THR A 389 95.38 -20.65 97.58
C THR A 389 95.78 -21.21 96.22
N ASN A 390 97.07 -21.54 96.04
CA ASN A 390 97.59 -22.19 94.85
C ASN A 390 98.79 -23.07 95.21
N VAL A 391 99.04 -24.09 94.37
CA VAL A 391 100.07 -25.11 94.61
C VAL A 391 101.48 -24.48 94.66
N GLY A 392 101.76 -23.52 93.77
CA GLY A 392 103.09 -22.89 93.69
C GLY A 392 103.47 -22.21 95.01
N ALA A 393 102.60 -21.35 95.53
CA ALA A 393 102.82 -20.66 96.79
C ALA A 393 102.90 -21.61 97.99
N ALA A 394 102.11 -22.69 98.00
CA ALA A 394 102.18 -23.70 99.05
C ALA A 394 103.51 -24.46 99.03
N LEU A 395 104.03 -24.80 97.84
CA LEU A 395 105.34 -25.46 97.69
C LEU A 395 106.50 -24.52 98.06
N ASP A 396 106.43 -23.25 97.67
CA ASP A 396 107.42 -22.24 98.06
C ASP A 396 107.48 -22.06 99.58
N ALA A 397 106.33 -22.09 100.25
CA ALA A 397 106.23 -22.03 101.70
C ALA A 397 106.88 -23.25 102.38
N ILE A 398 106.64 -24.47 101.87
CA ILE A 398 107.31 -25.70 102.35
C ILE A 398 108.82 -25.61 102.14
N ASN A 399 109.28 -25.15 100.97
CA ASN A 399 110.69 -25.04 100.65
C ASN A 399 111.42 -24.04 101.57
N THR A 400 110.74 -22.95 101.93
CA THR A 400 111.25 -21.96 102.88
C THR A 400 111.35 -22.55 104.29
N SER A 401 110.29 -23.20 104.80
CA SER A 401 110.31 -23.76 106.16
C SER A 401 111.36 -24.85 106.35
N LEU A 402 111.64 -25.64 105.31
CA LEU A 402 112.71 -26.64 105.33
C LEU A 402 114.11 -25.99 105.33
N SER A 403 114.29 -24.90 104.59
CA SER A 403 115.56 -24.17 104.52
C SER A 403 115.93 -23.52 105.85
N ASP A 404 114.95 -22.89 106.51
CA ASP A 404 115.15 -22.26 107.82
C ASP A 404 115.47 -23.31 108.90
N SER A 405 114.79 -24.47 108.89
CA SER A 405 115.05 -25.54 109.87
C SER A 405 116.45 -26.19 109.76
N LEU A 406 117.08 -26.17 108.59
CA LEU A 406 118.43 -26.72 108.38
C LEU A 406 119.53 -25.68 108.61
N GLY A 407 119.23 -24.38 108.47
CA GLY A 407 120.21 -23.30 108.63
C GLY A 407 120.76 -23.12 110.06
N ASP A 408 120.01 -23.55 111.07
CA ASP A 408 120.35 -23.35 112.50
C ASP A 408 121.00 -24.56 113.18
N ALA A 409 121.29 -25.65 112.45
CA ALA A 409 121.90 -26.85 113.01
C ALA A 409 123.45 -26.82 112.98
N LEU A 410 124.10 -27.43 113.99
CA LEU A 410 125.54 -27.73 113.98
C LEU A 410 125.79 -28.92 113.02
N LEU A 411 126.06 -28.59 111.76
CA LEU A 411 126.18 -29.57 110.69
C LEU A 411 127.61 -30.09 110.53
N TRP A 412 127.72 -31.36 110.13
CA TRP A 412 128.98 -31.97 109.72
C TRP A 412 129.46 -31.32 108.42
N ASP A 413 130.63 -30.69 108.45
CA ASP A 413 131.29 -30.18 107.25
C ASP A 413 132.24 -31.26 106.72
N SER A 414 131.78 -31.96 105.69
CA SER A 414 132.53 -33.05 105.05
C SER A 414 133.83 -32.59 104.38
N THR A 415 133.98 -31.29 104.07
CA THR A 415 135.18 -30.72 103.46
C THR A 415 136.33 -30.58 104.44
N THR A 416 136.01 -30.22 105.69
CA THR A 416 136.99 -30.07 106.78
C THR A 416 137.07 -31.32 107.67
N GLY A 417 136.15 -32.27 107.49
CA GLY A 417 136.11 -33.53 108.23
C GLY A 417 135.76 -33.35 109.71
N ALA A 418 135.00 -32.30 110.04
CA ALA A 418 134.64 -31.94 111.40
C ALA A 418 133.23 -31.34 111.46
N PHE A 419 132.64 -31.30 112.65
CA PHE A 419 131.45 -30.48 112.88
C PHE A 419 131.83 -29.00 112.77
N SER A 420 131.14 -28.27 111.90
CA SER A 420 131.42 -26.85 111.69
C SER A 420 130.62 -26.03 112.67
N ALA A 421 131.32 -25.33 113.57
CA ALA A 421 130.73 -24.31 114.42
C ALA A 421 130.39 -23.00 113.67
N LYS A 422 130.47 -22.99 112.34
CA LYS A 422 130.10 -21.81 111.56
C LYS A 422 128.58 -21.70 111.50
N HIS A 423 128.04 -20.57 111.92
CA HIS A 423 126.67 -20.17 111.56
C HIS A 423 126.78 -19.17 110.41
N GLY A 424 126.21 -19.51 109.26
CA GLY A 424 126.52 -18.84 107.99
C GLY A 424 127.99 -19.04 107.58
N SER A 425 128.69 -17.94 107.30
CA SER A 425 130.10 -17.97 106.84
C SER A 425 131.13 -17.69 107.94
N THR A 426 130.68 -17.43 109.16
CA THR A 426 131.53 -17.02 110.30
C THR A 426 131.63 -18.12 111.34
N ALA A 427 132.85 -18.39 111.84
CA ALA A 427 133.03 -19.26 112.99
C ALA A 427 132.34 -18.64 114.21
N SER A 428 131.43 -19.38 114.84
CA SER A 428 130.65 -18.91 115.97
C SER A 428 131.15 -19.56 117.25
N VAL A 429 130.91 -18.88 118.38
CA VAL A 429 131.22 -19.41 119.71
C VAL A 429 130.29 -20.59 119.99
N ILE A 430 130.85 -21.76 120.32
CA ILE A 430 130.10 -22.80 120.99
C ILE A 430 130.09 -22.46 122.48
N THR A 431 128.97 -21.93 122.96
CA THR A 431 128.77 -21.58 124.37
C THR A 431 127.91 -22.64 125.07
N ASN A 432 127.79 -22.55 126.40
CA ASN A 432 127.17 -23.57 127.25
C ASN A 432 127.88 -24.94 127.18
N VAL A 433 129.18 -24.94 126.92
CA VAL A 433 130.05 -26.13 127.04
C VAL A 433 130.44 -26.29 128.50
N ALA A 434 130.01 -27.38 129.13
CA ALA A 434 130.38 -27.72 130.50
C ALA A 434 131.90 -27.98 130.65
N ASP A 435 132.46 -27.86 131.87
CA ASP A 435 133.87 -28.14 132.12
C ASP A 435 134.20 -29.60 131.73
N GLY A 436 135.08 -29.79 130.74
CA GLY A 436 135.51 -31.11 130.27
C GLY A 436 136.54 -31.75 131.21
N ALA A 437 136.65 -33.08 131.28
CA ALA A 437 137.69 -33.66 132.12
C ALA A 437 139.11 -33.25 131.64
N VAL A 438 140.00 -32.79 132.52
CA VAL A 438 141.39 -32.45 132.16
C VAL A 438 142.32 -33.62 132.51
N SER A 439 142.51 -34.51 131.55
CA SER A 439 143.49 -35.62 131.59
C SER A 439 144.13 -35.82 130.21
N ASP A 440 145.24 -36.57 130.16
CA ASP A 440 145.98 -36.88 128.93
C ASP A 440 145.20 -37.74 127.92
N SER A 441 144.05 -38.28 128.33
CA SER A 441 143.17 -39.10 127.50
C SER A 441 141.80 -38.46 127.21
N SER A 442 141.55 -37.22 127.64
CA SER A 442 140.23 -36.61 127.49
C SER A 442 139.96 -36.18 126.05
N SER A 443 138.73 -36.44 125.58
CA SER A 443 138.18 -35.94 124.32
C SER A 443 137.06 -34.93 124.54
N ASP A 444 136.87 -34.49 125.79
CA ASP A 444 135.90 -33.48 126.13
C ASP A 444 136.42 -32.12 125.69
N ALA A 445 135.55 -31.29 125.12
CA ALA A 445 135.90 -29.90 124.87
C ALA A 445 136.14 -29.19 126.21
N VAL A 446 137.31 -28.58 126.36
CA VAL A 446 137.57 -27.69 127.50
C VAL A 446 136.97 -26.31 127.21
N ASN A 447 136.45 -25.66 128.24
CA ASN A 447 135.87 -24.32 128.10
C ASN A 447 136.81 -23.22 128.62
N GLY A 448 136.35 -21.97 128.54
CA GLY A 448 137.14 -20.81 128.95
C GLY A 448 137.52 -20.77 130.43
N SER A 449 136.68 -21.26 131.35
CA SER A 449 136.99 -21.29 132.79
C SER A 449 138.18 -22.20 133.09
N GLN A 450 138.26 -23.35 132.42
CA GLN A 450 139.35 -24.31 132.63
C GLN A 450 140.70 -23.79 132.13
N LEU A 451 140.72 -23.08 130.99
CA LEU A 451 141.95 -22.44 130.49
C LEU A 451 142.34 -21.20 131.33
N TYR A 452 141.36 -20.51 131.90
CA TYR A 452 141.57 -19.39 132.80
C TYR A 452 142.24 -19.83 134.11
N ASP A 453 141.80 -20.94 134.71
CA ASP A 453 142.42 -21.52 135.91
C ASP A 453 143.88 -21.95 135.67
N VAL A 454 144.17 -22.55 134.50
CA VAL A 454 145.55 -22.85 134.08
C VAL A 454 146.37 -21.56 133.93
N SER A 455 145.81 -20.52 133.32
CA SER A 455 146.50 -19.25 133.11
C SER A 455 146.86 -18.56 134.44
N ASN A 456 145.97 -18.59 135.43
CA ASN A 456 146.25 -18.06 136.78
C ASN A 456 147.32 -18.86 137.52
N SER A 457 147.32 -20.19 137.42
CA SER A 457 148.35 -21.06 138.00
C SER A 457 149.76 -20.75 137.46
N VAL A 458 149.89 -20.41 136.18
CA VAL A 458 151.17 -20.01 135.56
C VAL A 458 151.67 -18.66 136.08
N VAL A 459 150.77 -17.69 136.29
CA VAL A 459 151.12 -16.36 136.84
C VAL A 459 151.63 -16.48 138.29
N ASP A 460 151.00 -17.33 139.11
CA ASP A 460 151.40 -17.56 140.51
C ASP A 460 152.78 -18.24 140.66
N VAL A 461 153.23 -19.04 139.67
CA VAL A 461 154.52 -19.75 139.72
C VAL A 461 155.69 -18.90 139.20
N LEU A 462 155.46 -17.92 138.31
CA LEU A 462 156.53 -17.14 137.67
C LEU A 462 156.97 -15.88 138.43
N GLY A 463 156.22 -15.42 139.46
CA GLY A 463 156.53 -14.35 140.42
C GLY A 463 157.46 -13.20 139.96
N GLY A 464 156.93 -11.99 139.75
CA GLY A 464 157.77 -10.83 139.40
C GLY A 464 157.06 -9.58 138.87
N GLY A 465 155.73 -9.59 138.72
CA GLY A 465 154.97 -8.45 138.19
C GLY A 465 155.05 -8.34 136.67
#